data_AF-A0A507BXW6-F1
#
_entry.id   AF-A0A507BXW6-F1
#
_cell.length_a   1.000
_cell.length_b   1.000
_cell.length_c   1.000
_cell.angle_alpha   90.00
_cell.angle_beta   90.00
_cell.angle_gamma   90.00
#
_symmetry.space_group_name_H-M   'P 1'
#
loop_
_entity.id
_entity.type
_entity.pdbx_description
1 polymer ?
#
loop_
_entity_poly.entity_id
_entity_poly.type
_entity_poly.pdbx_seq_one_letter_code
_entity_poly.pdbx_strand_id
1 'polypeptide(L)'
;MIPPHLRLINNLVHCSSQRLAPSIHLARQSFSTSSPQHSKLGRKLLKYSNDVSILVTPRTPDVSFPTCINQVVVKGPLGINTTPIHPFVNILMPDAPPGAPKRTLAVSVTDPSDRKQKAQWGTVRSLIENAIEGVTEGYTVPIRIVGVGYRAAVEGANLVLRVGYAHPVILEIPQGVSTSVPAPQRIMLQGINLEEITQFAAKIRRCRKPEPYNQKGIFVGDETIKKKEGKQR
;
A
#
# COMPACT_ATOMS: atom_id res chain seq x y z
N MET A 1 -60.74 -69.69 -33.12
CA MET A 1 -60.57 -70.41 -31.83
C MET A 1 -59.97 -69.45 -30.81
N ILE A 2 -60.80 -69.01 -29.86
CA ILE A 2 -60.59 -68.85 -28.40
C ILE A 2 -59.38 -68.01 -27.91
N PRO A 3 -59.60 -66.95 -27.08
CA PRO A 3 -58.60 -66.09 -26.38
C PRO A 3 -58.32 -66.64 -24.95
N PRO A 4 -58.01 -65.89 -23.85
CA PRO A 4 -57.20 -64.69 -23.53
C PRO A 4 -56.21 -64.91 -22.31
N HIS A 5 -55.58 -63.83 -21.82
CA HIS A 5 -55.46 -63.44 -20.38
C HIS A 5 -54.17 -63.70 -19.53
N LEU A 6 -53.94 -62.73 -18.60
CA LEU A 6 -53.13 -62.69 -17.34
C LEU A 6 -51.60 -62.41 -17.44
N ARG A 7 -51.15 -61.18 -17.10
CA ARG A 7 -50.68 -60.67 -15.77
C ARG A 7 -49.70 -61.59 -15.02
N LEU A 8 -48.46 -61.11 -14.77
CA LEU A 8 -47.93 -60.77 -13.43
C LEU A 8 -46.43 -60.42 -13.45
N ILE A 9 -46.14 -59.23 -12.91
CA ILE A 9 -45.04 -58.80 -12.04
C ILE A 9 -43.96 -59.87 -11.74
N ASN A 10 -42.68 -59.54 -11.97
CA ASN A 10 -41.63 -59.80 -10.99
C ASN A 10 -40.38 -58.95 -11.20
N ASN A 11 -40.07 -58.17 -10.16
CA ASN A 11 -38.77 -57.56 -9.88
C ASN A 11 -37.70 -58.65 -9.78
N LEU A 12 -36.57 -58.49 -10.48
CA LEU A 12 -35.31 -59.09 -10.04
C LEU A 12 -34.20 -58.05 -10.10
N VAL A 13 -33.84 -57.62 -8.89
CA VAL A 13 -32.65 -56.90 -8.49
C VAL A 13 -31.42 -57.65 -8.99
N HIS A 14 -30.53 -56.97 -9.71
CA HIS A 14 -29.10 -57.31 -9.74
C HIS A 14 -28.34 -56.13 -9.15
N CYS A 15 -27.98 -56.31 -7.87
CA CYS A 15 -27.17 -55.42 -7.08
C CYS A 15 -25.70 -55.65 -7.46
N SER A 16 -25.22 -54.94 -8.49
CA SER A 16 -23.78 -54.83 -8.74
C SER A 16 -23.21 -53.75 -7.80
N SER A 17 -22.77 -54.20 -6.64
CA SER A 17 -22.03 -53.39 -5.66
C SER A 17 -20.68 -52.96 -6.24
N GLN A 18 -20.66 -51.83 -6.95
CA GLN A 18 -19.42 -51.10 -7.19
C GLN A 18 -19.10 -50.32 -5.92
N ARG A 19 -18.16 -50.84 -5.12
CA ARG A 19 -17.57 -50.08 -4.02
C ARG A 19 -16.82 -48.89 -4.62
N LEU A 20 -17.43 -47.71 -4.59
CA LEU A 20 -16.72 -46.46 -4.77
C LEU A 20 -15.70 -46.34 -3.63
N ALA A 21 -14.41 -46.38 -3.98
CA ALA A 21 -13.35 -46.08 -3.02
C ALA A 21 -13.55 -44.66 -2.49
N PRO A 22 -13.46 -44.42 -1.17
CA PRO A 22 -13.53 -43.07 -0.65
C PRO A 22 -12.35 -42.29 -1.22
N SER A 23 -12.63 -41.17 -1.89
CA SER A 23 -11.58 -40.23 -2.29
C SER A 23 -10.91 -39.75 -1.00
N ILE A 24 -9.69 -40.22 -0.75
CA ILE A 24 -8.86 -39.73 0.34
C ILE A 24 -8.52 -38.28 -0.03
N HIS A 25 -9.37 -37.35 0.41
CA HIS A 25 -8.98 -35.96 0.50
C HIS A 25 -7.78 -35.94 1.44
N LEU A 26 -6.57 -35.88 0.87
CA LEU A 26 -5.37 -35.48 1.57
C LEU A 26 -5.67 -34.12 2.19
N ALA A 27 -6.11 -34.13 3.45
CA ALA A 27 -6.29 -32.95 4.26
C ALA A 27 -4.92 -32.28 4.28
N ARG A 28 -4.80 -31.21 3.52
CA ARG A 28 -3.59 -30.39 3.48
C ARG A 28 -3.43 -29.86 4.89
N GLN A 29 -2.54 -30.47 5.66
CA GLN A 29 -2.27 -30.01 7.02
C GLN A 29 -1.80 -28.57 6.91
N SER A 30 -2.60 -27.65 7.42
CA SER A 30 -2.25 -26.25 7.49
C SER A 30 -1.11 -26.12 8.50
N PHE A 31 0.07 -25.68 8.05
CA PHE A 31 1.23 -25.40 8.90
C PHE A 31 0.99 -24.33 9.98
N SER A 32 -0.20 -23.70 10.00
CA SER A 32 -0.61 -22.73 11.00
C SER A 32 -1.96 -23.11 11.60
N THR A 33 -2.08 -22.96 12.91
CA THR A 33 -3.33 -23.08 13.67
C THR A 33 -4.06 -21.74 13.84
N SER A 34 -3.50 -20.64 13.31
CA SER A 34 -4.12 -19.31 13.40
C SER A 34 -5.36 -19.21 12.51
N SER A 35 -6.45 -18.67 13.05
CA SER A 35 -7.61 -18.30 12.22
C SER A 35 -7.25 -17.19 11.23
N PRO A 36 -7.84 -17.17 10.02
CA PRO A 36 -7.56 -16.13 9.04
C PRO A 36 -8.10 -14.77 9.55
N GLN A 37 -7.20 -13.85 9.89
CA GLN A 37 -7.58 -12.50 10.30
C GLN A 37 -7.87 -11.63 9.07
N HIS A 38 -9.08 -11.08 8.99
CA HIS A 38 -9.47 -10.18 7.90
C HIS A 38 -9.09 -8.72 8.19
N SER A 39 -8.67 -8.00 7.15
CA SER A 39 -8.41 -6.57 7.23
C SER A 39 -9.71 -5.79 7.47
N LYS A 40 -9.68 -4.88 8.45
CA LYS A 40 -10.80 -3.97 8.76
C LYS A 40 -10.60 -2.55 8.21
N LEU A 41 -9.44 -2.29 7.59
CA LEU A 41 -9.06 -0.96 7.11
C LEU A 41 -10.04 -0.39 6.09
N GLY A 42 -10.49 -1.19 5.11
CA GLY A 42 -11.42 -0.71 4.08
C GLY A 42 -12.77 -0.21 4.63
N ARG A 43 -13.27 -0.79 5.72
CA ARG A 43 -14.53 -0.38 6.36
C ARG A 43 -14.40 0.90 7.19
N LYS A 44 -13.17 1.30 7.54
CA LYS A 44 -12.92 2.45 8.39
C LYS A 44 -13.15 3.74 7.58
N LEU A 45 -14.13 4.51 8.04
CA LEU A 45 -14.47 5.82 7.52
C LEU A 45 -13.26 6.77 7.59
N LEU A 46 -13.05 7.54 6.52
CA LEU A 46 -12.07 8.63 6.47
C LEU A 46 -12.73 9.92 6.95
N LYS A 47 -12.03 10.66 7.81
CA LYS A 47 -12.49 11.97 8.31
C LYS A 47 -11.57 13.04 7.76
N TYR A 48 -12.13 14.13 7.24
CA TYR A 48 -11.35 15.22 6.65
C TYR A 48 -11.95 16.60 6.99
N SER A 49 -11.12 17.64 6.92
CA SER A 49 -11.54 19.03 7.16
C SER A 49 -12.42 19.54 6.02
N ASN A 50 -13.22 20.58 6.30
CA ASN A 50 -14.04 21.26 5.28
C ASN A 50 -13.19 21.96 4.21
N ASP A 51 -11.92 22.24 4.49
CA ASP A 51 -10.99 22.89 3.54
C ASP A 51 -10.54 21.96 2.42
N VAL A 52 -10.76 20.64 2.57
CA VAL A 52 -10.35 19.62 1.60
C VAL A 52 -11.54 19.24 0.72
N SER A 53 -11.36 19.36 -0.59
CA SER A 53 -12.33 18.93 -1.59
C SER A 53 -11.87 17.66 -2.29
N ILE A 54 -12.75 16.67 -2.40
CA ILE A 54 -12.47 15.37 -3.02
C ILE A 54 -13.38 15.23 -4.23
N LEU A 55 -12.80 15.02 -5.41
CA LEU A 55 -13.53 14.85 -6.67
C LEU A 55 -13.10 13.56 -7.34
N VAL A 56 -14.06 12.82 -7.90
CA VAL A 56 -13.77 11.67 -8.76
C VAL A 56 -13.87 12.13 -10.21
N THR A 57 -12.76 12.09 -10.93
CA THR A 57 -12.68 12.49 -12.34
C THR A 57 -12.32 11.28 -13.20
N PRO A 58 -12.82 11.19 -14.44
CA PRO A 58 -12.35 10.17 -15.37
C PRO A 58 -10.88 10.40 -15.71
N ARG A 59 -10.16 9.30 -15.96
CA ARG A 59 -8.75 9.24 -16.30
C ARG A 59 -8.57 8.34 -17.52
N THR A 60 -7.64 8.68 -18.41
CA THR A 60 -7.20 7.78 -19.48
C THR A 60 -6.25 6.72 -18.92
N PRO A 61 -6.50 5.42 -19.17
CA PRO A 61 -5.62 4.35 -18.69
C PRO A 61 -4.23 4.48 -19.31
N ASP A 62 -3.21 4.20 -18.51
CA ASP A 62 -1.80 4.25 -18.90
C ASP A 62 -1.15 2.86 -18.73
N VAL A 63 0.04 2.64 -19.29
CA VAL A 63 0.77 1.37 -19.24
C VAL A 63 0.96 0.89 -17.80
N SER A 64 1.20 1.81 -16.86
CA SER A 64 1.34 1.48 -15.43
C SER A 64 0.00 1.11 -14.76
N PHE A 65 -1.10 1.69 -15.21
CA PHE A 65 -2.43 1.50 -14.63
C PHE A 65 -3.49 1.26 -15.74
N PRO A 66 -3.47 0.10 -16.40
CA PRO A 66 -4.27 -0.14 -17.59
C PRO A 66 -5.77 -0.28 -17.30
N THR A 67 -6.12 -0.68 -16.07
CA THR A 67 -7.53 -0.91 -15.68
C THR A 67 -8.16 0.32 -15.01
N CYS A 68 -7.37 1.33 -14.64
CA CYS A 68 -7.87 2.47 -13.86
C CYS A 68 -8.51 3.52 -14.76
N ILE A 69 -9.85 3.50 -14.83
CA ILE A 69 -10.65 4.43 -15.64
C ILE A 69 -10.95 5.73 -14.90
N ASN A 70 -10.97 5.68 -13.56
CA ASN A 70 -11.26 6.85 -12.73
C ASN A 70 -10.04 7.19 -11.88
N GLN A 71 -9.98 8.43 -11.41
CA GLN A 71 -9.02 8.89 -10.42
C GLN A 71 -9.69 9.79 -9.39
N VAL A 72 -9.17 9.76 -8.18
CA VAL A 72 -9.56 10.62 -7.07
C VAL A 72 -8.59 11.78 -7.03
N VAL A 73 -9.12 12.99 -7.17
CA VAL A 73 -8.37 14.23 -7.03
C VAL A 73 -8.73 14.83 -5.68
N VAL A 74 -7.75 14.87 -4.79
CA VAL A 74 -7.85 15.50 -3.47
C VAL A 74 -7.18 16.87 -3.56
N LYS A 75 -7.95 17.93 -3.34
CA LYS A 75 -7.43 19.31 -3.27
C LYS A 75 -7.57 19.85 -1.86
N GLY A 76 -6.64 20.70 -1.46
CA GLY A 76 -6.65 21.38 -0.17
C GLY A 76 -5.54 22.42 -0.11
N PRO A 77 -5.10 22.84 1.10
CA PRO A 77 -4.30 24.05 1.27
C PRO A 77 -2.89 23.95 0.66
N LEU A 78 -2.22 22.80 0.77
CA LEU A 78 -0.84 22.67 0.28
C LEU A 78 -0.76 22.35 -1.22
N GLY A 79 -1.85 21.88 -1.83
CA GLY A 79 -1.88 21.57 -3.25
C GLY A 79 -2.91 20.52 -3.64
N ILE A 80 -2.54 19.69 -4.63
CA ILE A 80 -3.41 18.69 -5.23
C ILE A 80 -2.68 17.35 -5.26
N ASN A 81 -3.35 16.29 -4.83
CA ASN A 81 -2.86 14.91 -4.95
C ASN A 81 -3.87 14.07 -5.75
N THR A 82 -3.37 13.23 -6.64
CA THR A 82 -4.21 12.42 -7.55
C THR A 82 -3.89 10.95 -7.37
N THR A 83 -4.91 10.14 -7.11
CA THR A 83 -4.78 8.69 -6.94
C THR A 83 -5.64 7.95 -7.98
N PRO A 84 -5.05 7.09 -8.82
CA PRO A 84 -5.83 6.27 -9.76
C PRO A 84 -6.64 5.21 -9.01
N ILE A 85 -7.88 4.97 -9.44
CA ILE A 85 -8.76 3.98 -8.82
C ILE A 85 -9.25 2.95 -9.85
N HIS A 86 -9.42 1.72 -9.37
CA HIS A 86 -10.01 0.64 -10.15
C HIS A 86 -11.53 0.82 -10.29
N PRO A 87 -12.14 0.30 -11.37
CA PRO A 87 -13.56 0.53 -11.69
C PRO A 87 -14.53 -0.10 -10.69
N PHE A 88 -14.11 -1.14 -9.96
CA PHE A 88 -14.94 -1.78 -8.93
C PHE A 88 -14.89 -1.06 -7.57
N VAL A 89 -14.14 0.04 -7.44
CA VAL A 89 -14.04 0.83 -6.21
C VAL A 89 -15.00 2.01 -6.27
N ASN A 90 -15.92 2.06 -5.32
CA ASN A 90 -16.92 3.10 -5.18
C ASN A 90 -16.58 3.98 -3.99
N ILE A 91 -16.80 5.30 -4.15
CA ILE A 91 -16.54 6.29 -3.10
C ILE A 91 -17.87 6.93 -2.75
N LEU A 92 -18.29 6.73 -1.50
CA LEU A 92 -19.53 7.23 -0.96
C LEU A 92 -19.21 8.37 0.00
N MET A 93 -19.77 9.55 -0.27
CA MET A 93 -19.65 10.72 0.58
C MET A 93 -21.00 10.91 1.27
N PRO A 94 -21.19 10.38 2.49
CA PRO A 94 -22.43 10.62 3.22
C PRO A 94 -22.58 12.10 3.56
N ASP A 95 -23.81 12.61 3.44
CA ASP A 95 -24.12 13.99 3.77
C ASP A 95 -23.81 14.28 5.25
N ALA A 96 -22.97 15.29 5.48
CA ALA A 96 -22.64 15.72 6.83
C ALA A 96 -23.78 16.62 7.37
N PRO A 97 -24.16 16.50 8.65
CA PRO A 97 -25.08 17.44 9.27
C PRO A 97 -24.54 18.88 9.15
N PRO A 98 -25.40 19.88 8.88
CA PRO A 98 -24.98 21.27 8.81
C PRO A 98 -24.36 21.70 10.15
N GLY A 99 -23.09 22.11 10.13
CA GLY A 99 -22.33 22.51 11.32
C GLY A 99 -21.28 21.50 11.82
N ALA A 100 -21.15 20.32 11.20
CA ALA A 100 -20.09 19.38 11.57
C ALA A 100 -18.69 19.91 11.16
N PRO A 101 -17.69 19.87 12.06
CA PRO A 101 -16.33 20.36 11.76
C PRO A 101 -15.55 19.42 10.82
N LYS A 102 -15.96 18.15 10.71
CA LYS A 102 -15.28 17.13 9.90
C LYS A 102 -16.29 16.40 9.03
N ARG A 103 -15.96 16.26 7.74
CA ARG A 103 -16.71 15.44 6.78
C ARG A 103 -16.22 14.01 6.82
N THR A 104 -17.06 13.11 6.31
CA THR A 104 -16.78 11.67 6.30
C THR A 104 -16.79 11.14 4.86
N LEU A 105 -15.90 10.19 4.56
CA LEU A 105 -15.85 9.47 3.30
C LEU A 105 -15.78 7.96 3.58
N ALA A 106 -16.62 7.20 2.89
CA ALA A 106 -16.62 5.75 2.91
C ALA A 106 -16.15 5.21 1.54
N VAL A 107 -15.22 4.26 1.57
CA VAL A 107 -14.81 3.52 0.37
C VAL A 107 -15.52 2.17 0.41
N SER A 108 -16.13 1.76 -0.69
CA SER A 108 -16.74 0.44 -0.87
C SER A 108 -16.22 -0.22 -2.15
N VAL A 109 -16.39 -1.54 -2.23
CA VAL A 109 -16.11 -2.32 -3.44
C VAL A 109 -17.36 -3.06 -3.86
N THR A 110 -17.49 -3.38 -5.14
CA THR A 110 -18.64 -4.12 -5.69
C THR A 110 -18.81 -5.48 -5.01
N ASP A 111 -17.76 -6.31 -5.01
CA ASP A 111 -17.77 -7.65 -4.42
C ASP A 111 -16.72 -7.78 -3.30
N PRO A 112 -17.13 -7.73 -2.01
CA PRO A 112 -16.20 -7.86 -0.89
C PRO A 112 -15.65 -9.28 -0.70
N SER A 113 -16.24 -10.28 -1.36
CA SER A 113 -15.81 -11.68 -1.31
C SER A 113 -14.66 -11.98 -2.27
N ASP A 114 -14.53 -11.22 -3.37
CA ASP A 114 -13.42 -11.40 -4.30
C ASP A 114 -12.10 -10.96 -3.64
N ARG A 115 -11.10 -11.82 -3.70
CA ARG A 115 -9.78 -11.60 -3.12
C ARG A 115 -9.11 -10.35 -3.69
N LYS A 116 -9.24 -10.10 -5.01
CA LYS A 116 -8.62 -8.94 -5.66
C LYS A 116 -9.27 -7.64 -5.21
N GLN A 117 -10.60 -7.57 -5.25
CA GLN A 117 -11.36 -6.41 -4.80
C GLN A 117 -11.14 -6.13 -3.31
N LYS A 118 -11.16 -7.16 -2.47
CA LYS A 118 -10.90 -7.05 -1.03
C LYS A 118 -9.50 -6.51 -0.71
N ALA A 119 -8.48 -6.92 -1.47
CA ALA A 119 -7.13 -6.38 -1.30
C ALA A 119 -7.08 -4.89 -1.66
N GLN A 120 -7.66 -4.52 -2.81
CA GLN A 120 -7.67 -3.15 -3.29
C GLN A 120 -8.52 -2.21 -2.44
N TRP A 121 -9.57 -2.72 -1.78
CA TRP A 121 -10.40 -1.95 -0.87
C TRP A 121 -9.58 -1.29 0.24
N GLY A 122 -8.69 -2.06 0.88
CA GLY A 122 -7.80 -1.53 1.92
C GLY A 122 -6.75 -0.57 1.35
N THR A 123 -6.14 -0.93 0.23
CA THR A 123 -5.09 -0.14 -0.42
C THR A 123 -5.59 1.24 -0.83
N VAL A 124 -6.69 1.32 -1.58
CA VAL A 124 -7.25 2.59 -2.06
C VAL A 124 -7.68 3.47 -0.89
N ARG A 125 -8.30 2.89 0.15
CA ARG A 125 -8.67 3.63 1.35
C ARG A 125 -7.44 4.27 2.02
N SER A 126 -6.33 3.54 2.14
CA SER A 126 -5.09 4.08 2.71
C SER A 126 -4.43 5.12 1.81
N LEU A 127 -4.45 4.94 0.48
CA LEU A 127 -3.93 5.94 -0.46
C LEU A 127 -4.71 7.26 -0.39
N ILE A 128 -6.04 7.19 -0.28
CA ILE A 128 -6.88 8.39 -0.12
C ILE A 128 -6.63 9.06 1.24
N GLU A 129 -6.49 8.29 2.32
CA GLU A 129 -6.11 8.84 3.65
C GLU A 129 -4.78 9.59 3.57
N ASN A 130 -3.77 8.98 2.92
CA ASN A 130 -2.47 9.60 2.75
C ASN A 130 -2.56 10.86 1.87
N ALA A 131 -3.38 10.85 0.83
CA ALA A 131 -3.60 12.02 -0.02
C ALA A 131 -4.26 13.17 0.76
N ILE A 132 -5.22 12.88 1.63
CA ILE A 132 -5.87 13.88 2.49
C ILE A 132 -4.85 14.47 3.47
N GLU A 133 -4.17 13.63 4.25
CA GLU A 133 -3.16 14.09 5.23
C GLU A 133 -2.03 14.88 4.54
N GLY A 134 -1.52 14.39 3.42
CA GLY A 134 -0.44 15.05 2.67
C GLY A 134 -0.82 16.43 2.12
N VAL A 135 -2.07 16.64 1.72
CA VAL A 135 -2.52 17.95 1.20
C VAL A 135 -2.89 18.91 2.34
N THR A 136 -3.18 18.38 3.54
CA THR A 136 -3.58 19.18 4.71
C THR A 136 -2.38 19.60 5.56
N GLU A 137 -1.56 18.62 5.97
CA GLU A 137 -0.42 18.80 6.88
C GLU A 137 0.93 18.71 6.14
N GLY A 138 0.98 17.90 5.08
CA GLY A 138 2.23 17.59 4.39
C GLY A 138 3.05 16.54 5.13
N TYR A 139 3.93 15.86 4.40
CA TYR A 139 4.80 14.83 4.95
C TYR A 139 6.22 15.33 5.11
N THR A 140 6.82 14.97 6.24
CA THR A 140 8.26 15.17 6.48
C THR A 140 8.90 13.83 6.83
N VAL A 141 9.95 13.47 6.09
CA VAL A 141 10.73 12.25 6.34
C VAL A 141 12.15 12.66 6.74
N PRO A 142 12.53 12.53 8.03
CA PRO A 142 13.87 12.80 8.47
C PRO A 142 14.81 11.67 8.03
N ILE A 143 16.02 12.02 7.60
CA ILE A 143 17.07 11.08 7.23
C ILE A 143 18.32 11.45 8.01
N ARG A 144 18.89 10.47 8.72
CA ARG A 144 20.13 10.63 9.47
C ARG A 144 21.28 9.91 8.79
N ILE A 145 22.42 10.57 8.74
CA ILE A 145 23.66 10.05 8.17
C ILE A 145 24.65 9.83 9.31
N VAL A 146 25.13 8.60 9.45
CA VAL A 146 26.11 8.22 10.48
C VAL A 146 27.40 7.82 9.80
N GLY A 147 28.50 8.50 10.14
CA GLY A 147 29.83 8.19 9.63
C GLY A 147 30.76 9.38 9.72
N VAL A 148 32.05 9.10 9.92
CA VAL A 148 33.08 10.14 9.94
C VAL A 148 33.28 10.65 8.51
N GLY A 149 33.25 11.97 8.35
CA GLY A 149 33.36 12.62 7.03
C GLY A 149 32.11 12.48 6.15
N TYR A 150 31.03 11.87 6.65
CA TYR A 150 29.80 11.75 5.89
C TYR A 150 28.99 13.04 5.98
N ARG A 151 28.60 13.57 4.83
CA ARG A 151 27.80 14.80 4.76
C ARG A 151 26.93 14.87 3.50
N ALA A 152 25.82 15.55 3.62
CA ALA A 152 24.95 15.95 2.53
C ALA A 152 25.01 17.47 2.32
N ALA A 153 24.81 17.90 1.09
CA ALA A 153 24.62 19.30 0.72
C ALA A 153 23.57 19.38 -0.40
N VAL A 154 22.79 20.46 -0.43
CA VAL A 154 21.87 20.73 -1.53
C VAL A 154 22.53 21.76 -2.44
N GLU A 155 22.69 21.40 -3.71
CA GLU A 155 23.28 22.25 -4.75
C GLU A 155 22.26 22.42 -5.87
N GLY A 156 21.55 23.56 -5.85
CA GLY A 156 20.45 23.83 -6.79
C GLY A 156 19.33 22.78 -6.68
N ALA A 157 19.10 22.04 -7.76
CA ALA A 157 18.10 20.96 -7.83
C ALA A 157 18.65 19.56 -7.44
N ASN A 158 19.91 19.48 -7.02
CA ASN A 158 20.60 18.23 -6.73
C ASN A 158 20.94 18.09 -5.25
N LEU A 159 20.81 16.87 -4.73
CA LEU A 159 21.32 16.47 -3.43
C LEU A 159 22.68 15.78 -3.62
N VAL A 160 23.73 16.40 -3.10
CA VAL A 160 25.10 15.91 -3.18
C VAL A 160 25.48 15.20 -1.87
N LEU A 161 25.84 13.93 -1.98
CA LEU A 161 26.20 13.06 -0.86
C LEU A 161 27.69 12.71 -0.91
N ARG A 162 28.39 12.97 0.18
CA ARG A 162 29.75 12.47 0.42
C ARG A 162 29.68 11.42 1.52
N VAL A 163 29.63 10.14 1.15
CA VAL A 163 29.41 9.01 2.07
C VAL A 163 30.53 7.95 1.98
N GLY A 164 31.76 8.40 1.77
CA GLY A 164 32.95 7.55 1.71
C GLY A 164 33.23 6.93 0.34
N TYR A 165 32.55 7.37 -0.71
CA TYR A 165 32.94 7.12 -2.10
C TYR A 165 34.02 8.11 -2.56
N ALA A 166 34.82 7.72 -3.57
CA ALA A 166 35.88 8.56 -4.10
C ALA A 166 35.34 9.85 -4.76
N HIS A 167 34.23 9.74 -5.50
CA HIS A 167 33.51 10.87 -6.08
C HIS A 167 32.19 11.13 -5.31
N PRO A 168 31.70 12.38 -5.29
CA PRO A 168 30.41 12.69 -4.69
C PRO A 168 29.26 12.01 -5.46
N VAL A 169 28.27 11.51 -4.73
CA VAL A 169 27.06 10.94 -5.33
C VAL A 169 26.03 12.06 -5.46
N ILE A 170 25.65 12.37 -6.68
CA ILE A 170 24.69 13.43 -7.00
C ILE A 170 23.35 12.77 -7.30
N LEU A 171 22.29 13.19 -6.59
CA LEU A 171 20.93 12.71 -6.79
C LEU A 171 20.03 13.87 -7.18
N GLU A 172 19.29 13.70 -8.27
CA GLU A 172 18.29 14.68 -8.70
C GLU A 172 17.07 14.63 -7.78
N ILE A 173 16.64 15.79 -7.29
CA ILE A 173 15.45 15.89 -6.44
C ILE A 173 14.21 15.79 -7.34
N PRO A 174 13.29 14.85 -7.09
CA PRO A 174 12.08 14.70 -7.91
C PRO A 174 11.15 15.90 -7.72
N GLN A 175 10.32 16.16 -8.74
CA GLN A 175 9.31 17.22 -8.66
C GLN A 175 8.34 16.96 -7.51
N GLY A 176 7.91 18.02 -6.82
CA GLY A 176 6.98 17.91 -5.69
C GLY A 176 7.63 17.53 -4.34
N VAL A 177 8.94 17.24 -4.32
CA VAL A 177 9.70 16.98 -3.09
C VAL A 177 10.69 18.12 -2.85
N SER A 178 10.60 18.73 -1.67
CA SER A 178 11.58 19.70 -1.17
C SER A 178 12.58 18.99 -0.26
N THR A 179 13.87 19.33 -0.40
CA THR A 179 14.94 18.75 0.42
C THR A 179 15.65 19.87 1.15
N SER A 180 15.71 19.77 2.49
CA SER A 180 16.49 20.69 3.32
C SER A 180 17.54 19.91 4.11
N VAL A 181 18.69 20.55 4.37
CA VAL A 181 19.81 19.94 5.11
C VAL A 181 20.13 20.87 6.29
N PRO A 182 19.38 20.77 7.40
CA PRO A 182 19.61 21.63 8.57
C PRO A 182 20.97 21.38 9.23
N ALA A 183 21.52 20.17 9.09
CA ALA A 183 22.86 19.83 9.54
C ALA A 183 23.50 18.91 8.50
N PRO A 184 24.84 18.89 8.35
CA PRO A 184 25.50 18.07 7.32
C PRO A 184 25.17 16.57 7.43
N GLN A 185 24.80 16.09 8.62
CA GLN A 185 24.42 14.69 8.88
C GLN A 185 22.90 14.45 8.96
N ARG A 186 22.06 15.49 8.76
CA ARG A 186 20.61 15.38 8.81
C ARG A 186 19.99 16.00 7.57
N ILE A 187 19.23 15.20 6.83
CA ILE A 187 18.44 15.64 5.69
C ILE A 187 16.97 15.56 6.10
N MET A 188 16.17 16.56 5.74
CA MET A 188 14.73 16.57 5.93
C MET A 188 14.09 16.64 4.55
N LEU A 189 13.37 15.58 4.16
CA LEU A 189 12.57 15.57 2.95
C LEU A 189 11.16 16.02 3.29
N GLN A 190 10.59 16.90 2.48
CA GLN A 190 9.25 17.44 2.65
C GLN A 190 8.47 17.35 1.34
N GLY A 191 7.17 17.13 1.41
CA GLY A 191 6.31 17.14 0.23
C GLY A 191 4.88 16.70 0.53
N ILE A 192 4.07 16.65 -0.53
CA ILE A 192 2.64 16.32 -0.44
C ILE A 192 2.41 14.81 -0.68
N ASN A 193 3.16 14.21 -1.59
CA ASN A 193 3.00 12.81 -1.96
C ASN A 193 3.94 11.90 -1.15
N LEU A 194 3.38 11.11 -0.23
CA LEU A 194 4.13 10.17 0.60
C LEU A 194 4.92 9.14 -0.24
N GLU A 195 4.36 8.69 -1.36
CA GLU A 195 5.00 7.68 -2.23
C GLU A 195 6.31 8.22 -2.81
N GLU A 196 6.28 9.41 -3.39
CA GLU A 196 7.46 10.05 -4.01
C GLU A 196 8.55 10.36 -2.98
N ILE A 197 8.16 10.91 -1.82
CA ILE A 197 9.10 11.25 -0.74
C ILE A 197 9.79 9.99 -0.23
N THR A 198 9.02 8.93 0.06
CA THR A 198 9.57 7.68 0.60
C THR A 198 10.38 6.93 -0.45
N GLN A 199 9.99 6.98 -1.72
CA GLN A 199 10.76 6.44 -2.83
C GLN A 199 12.11 7.17 -2.96
N PHE A 200 12.13 8.50 -2.85
CA PHE A 200 13.37 9.27 -2.86
C PHE A 200 14.24 8.99 -1.63
N ALA A 201 13.64 8.90 -0.43
CA ALA A 201 14.34 8.48 0.78
C ALA A 201 14.98 7.09 0.62
N ALA A 202 14.28 6.15 -0.02
CA ALA A 202 14.81 4.83 -0.31
C ALA A 202 15.97 4.87 -1.32
N LYS A 203 15.92 5.75 -2.34
CA LYS A 203 17.05 5.98 -3.26
C LYS A 203 18.28 6.49 -2.51
N ILE A 204 18.12 7.49 -1.63
CA ILE A 204 19.21 8.01 -0.78
C ILE A 204 19.79 6.89 0.10
N ARG A 205 18.95 6.10 0.78
CA ARG A 205 19.37 4.98 1.62
C ARG A 205 20.14 3.90 0.85
N ARG A 206 19.80 3.67 -0.43
CA ARG A 206 20.50 2.70 -1.29
C ARG A 206 21.96 3.07 -1.52
N CYS A 207 22.32 4.36 -1.51
CA CYS A 207 23.71 4.81 -1.67
C CYS A 207 24.62 4.23 -0.59
N ARG A 208 24.21 4.25 0.68
CA ARG A 208 24.99 3.64 1.76
C ARG A 208 24.08 3.08 2.84
N LYS A 209 23.73 1.80 2.70
CA LYS A 209 22.93 1.08 3.69
C LYS A 209 23.66 1.01 5.03
N PRO A 210 22.93 1.03 6.16
CA PRO A 210 23.56 0.99 7.46
C PRO A 210 24.15 -0.39 7.77
N GLU A 211 25.40 -0.40 8.26
CA GLU A 211 26.14 -1.64 8.58
C GLU A 211 25.84 -2.16 9.99
N PRO A 212 25.95 -3.48 10.26
CA PRO A 212 25.61 -4.06 11.56
C PRO A 212 26.66 -3.84 12.65
N TYR A 213 27.91 -3.49 12.33
CA TYR A 213 28.99 -3.41 13.33
C TYR A 213 29.14 -2.01 13.93
N ASN A 214 29.34 -0.96 13.11
CA ASN A 214 29.45 0.42 13.61
C ASN A 214 28.25 1.30 13.27
N GLN A 215 27.17 0.72 12.70
CA GLN A 215 25.96 1.47 12.33
C GLN A 215 26.27 2.67 11.42
N LYS A 216 27.38 2.65 10.67
CA LYS A 216 27.69 3.65 9.65
C LYS A 216 26.77 3.45 8.46
N GLY A 217 26.25 4.54 7.92
CA GLY A 217 25.35 4.57 6.78
C GLY A 217 24.21 5.55 6.98
N ILE A 218 23.21 5.42 6.11
CA ILE A 218 22.06 6.32 6.04
C ILE A 218 20.85 5.59 6.60
N PHE A 219 20.12 6.25 7.49
CA PHE A 219 18.89 5.72 8.08
C PHE A 219 17.74 6.68 7.78
N VAL A 220 16.56 6.10 7.53
CA VAL A 220 15.34 6.84 7.21
C VAL A 220 14.40 6.77 8.40
N GLY A 221 13.88 7.91 8.85
CA GLY A 221 13.06 7.99 10.05
C GLY A 221 13.79 7.50 11.30
N ASP A 222 13.07 6.75 12.11
CA ASP A 222 13.55 6.14 13.35
C ASP A 222 14.10 4.71 13.14
N GLU A 223 14.50 4.37 11.91
CA GLU A 223 15.12 3.07 11.61
C GLU A 223 16.37 2.86 12.47
N THR A 224 16.50 1.69 13.10
CA THR A 224 17.68 1.29 13.86
C THR A 224 18.13 -0.12 13.46
N ILE A 225 19.43 -0.40 13.57
CA ILE A 225 20.01 -1.72 13.28
C ILE A 225 20.64 -2.29 14.55
N LYS A 226 20.38 -3.56 14.83
CA LYS A 226 21.02 -4.28 15.95
C LYS A 226 22.52 -4.36 15.73
N LYS A 227 23.28 -3.83 16.69
CA LYS A 227 24.74 -3.86 16.66
C LYS A 227 25.21 -5.29 16.90
N LYS A 228 26.05 -5.82 16.00
CA LYS A 228 26.81 -7.05 16.22
C LYS A 228 28.11 -6.70 16.90
N GLU A 229 28.51 -7.51 17.87
CA GLU A 229 29.83 -7.37 18.48
C GLU A 229 30.92 -7.54 17.43
N GLY A 230 31.89 -6.62 17.47
CA GLY A 230 33.08 -6.74 16.63
C GLY A 230 33.97 -7.88 17.11
N LYS A 231 35.04 -8.15 16.37
CA LYS A 231 36.09 -9.06 16.85
C LYS A 231 36.73 -8.42 18.10
N GLN A 232 36.37 -8.90 19.28
CA GLN A 232 37.13 -8.60 20.48
C GLN A 232 38.50 -9.28 20.32
N ARG A 233 39.57 -8.50 20.48
CA ARG A 233 40.94 -9.00 20.53
C ARG A 233 41.33 -9.24 21.97
#